data_AF-A0A4U0VMS4-F1
#
_entry.id   AF-A0A4U0VMS4-F1
#
_cell.length_a   1.000
_cell.length_b   1.000
_cell.length_c   1.000
_cell.angle_alpha   90.00
_cell.angle_beta   90.00
_cell.angle_gamma   90.00
#
_symmetry.space_group_name_H-M   'P 1'
#
loop_
_entity.id
_entity.type
_entity.pdbx_description
1 polymer ?
#
loop_
_entity_poly.entity_id
_entity_poly.type
_entity_poly.pdbx_seq_one_letter_code
_entity_poly.pdbx_strand_id
1 'polypeptide(L)'
;APASELPVIRVQDVGRISVVKSFTTLCADFLYILHGRDLQTLPPVTNLANLTIVADRFDALEVVRSYVGRKKILRTIDGKTTAKADGALSEEKVRQRLLVAIMLDHPPWMERYSARLIVKGWVGREADLSSPLWWDLPSRIEEELAYRRECVLETVQSLQSYFLGVYASRERQCKLGYDSSAQCDSYQLGEMVRFFVRCGTLKLQGGVIDINEPTEPFAGDATFLLDTLRQVPEYQIDRHHSHCGIRTRLLPLLDLVAECLLHIGICTACWTDAREQYEWMDARKPLLWKRQDFALRTQGHGNKHADLRAMFTATERDWGS
;
A
#
# COMPACT_ATOMS: atom_id res chain seq x y z
N ALA A 1 47.95 22.45 0.88
CA ALA A 1 47.93 23.49 1.92
C ALA A 1 47.75 22.83 3.28
N PRO A 2 48.35 23.38 4.35
CA PRO A 2 47.99 23.03 5.73
C PRO A 2 46.48 23.13 5.96
N ALA A 3 45.91 22.28 6.82
CA ALA A 3 44.46 22.28 7.08
C ALA A 3 43.93 23.62 7.63
N SER A 4 44.78 24.40 8.29
CA SER A 4 44.48 25.74 8.83
C SER A 4 44.32 26.82 7.78
N GLU A 5 44.74 26.58 6.53
CA GLU A 5 44.65 27.55 5.43
C GLU A 5 43.46 27.28 4.50
N LEU A 6 42.70 26.21 4.76
CA LEU A 6 41.53 25.87 3.96
C LEU A 6 40.32 26.74 4.35
N PRO A 7 39.50 27.18 3.38
CA PRO A 7 38.30 27.94 3.67
C PRO A 7 37.32 27.12 4.52
N VAL A 8 36.80 27.73 5.60
CA VAL A 8 35.81 27.11 6.48
C VAL A 8 34.40 27.40 5.94
N ILE A 9 33.70 26.36 5.51
CA ILE A 9 32.31 26.45 5.06
C ILE A 9 31.37 26.13 6.23
N ARG A 10 30.45 27.03 6.54
CA ARG A 10 29.39 26.79 7.52
C ARG A 10 28.18 26.19 6.84
N VAL A 11 27.86 24.94 7.18
CA VAL A 11 26.66 24.26 6.71
C VAL A 11 25.47 24.74 7.55
N GLN A 12 24.51 25.41 6.93
CA GLN A 12 23.30 25.90 7.59
C GLN A 12 22.14 24.90 7.55
N ASP A 13 22.09 24.08 6.49
CA ASP A 13 20.99 23.17 6.23
C ASP A 13 21.52 21.95 5.45
N VAL A 14 21.13 20.75 5.91
CA VAL A 14 21.50 19.45 5.32
C VAL A 14 20.29 18.62 4.89
N GLY A 15 19.12 19.25 4.85
CA GLY A 15 17.83 18.61 4.68
C GLY A 15 17.27 18.07 5.99
N ARG A 16 16.06 17.51 5.89
CA ARG A 16 15.31 16.92 7.02
C ARG A 16 15.86 15.52 7.34
N ILE A 17 16.95 15.44 8.10
CA ILE A 17 17.55 14.16 8.55
C ILE A 17 17.10 13.79 9.97
N SER A 18 17.25 12.52 10.36
CA SER A 18 17.09 12.14 11.77
C SER A 18 18.25 12.60 12.63
N VAL A 19 18.05 12.54 13.95
CA VAL A 19 19.15 12.62 14.91
C VAL A 19 20.17 11.53 14.58
N VAL A 20 21.44 11.94 14.47
CA VAL A 20 22.57 11.05 14.22
C VAL A 20 23.53 11.08 15.40
N LYS A 21 24.19 9.96 15.68
CA LYS A 21 25.19 9.86 16.76
C LYS A 21 26.36 10.83 16.57
N SER A 22 26.78 11.03 15.32
CA SER A 22 27.85 11.95 14.96
C SER A 22 27.58 12.52 13.57
N PHE A 23 27.19 13.79 13.53
CA PHE A 23 27.02 14.51 12.27
C PHE A 23 28.34 14.59 11.49
N THR A 24 29.46 14.77 12.19
CA THR A 24 30.81 14.74 11.59
C THR A 24 31.09 13.44 10.86
N THR A 25 30.67 12.30 11.41
CA THR A 25 30.85 10.99 10.75
C THR A 25 29.98 10.86 9.50
N LEU A 26 28.73 11.32 9.56
CA LEU A 26 27.84 11.34 8.39
C LEU A 26 28.42 12.20 7.25
N CYS A 27 28.92 13.40 7.58
CA CYS A 27 29.57 14.28 6.62
C CYS A 27 30.88 13.69 6.09
N ALA A 28 31.67 13.02 6.94
CA ALA A 28 32.88 12.34 6.51
C ALA A 28 32.54 11.24 5.49
N ASP A 29 31.55 10.38 5.78
CA ASP A 29 31.09 9.33 4.88
C ASP A 29 30.61 9.92 3.54
N PHE A 30 29.84 11.01 3.58
CA PHE A 30 29.41 11.73 2.38
C PHE A 30 30.60 12.23 1.55
N LEU A 31 31.58 12.88 2.18
CA LEU A 31 32.79 13.36 1.51
C LEU A 31 33.66 12.21 0.96
N TYR A 32 33.77 11.09 1.69
CA TYR A 32 34.46 9.90 1.19
C TYR A 32 33.81 9.41 -0.11
N ILE A 33 32.48 9.30 -0.15
CA ILE A 33 31.74 8.90 -1.35
C ILE A 33 31.95 9.89 -2.49
N LEU A 34 31.86 11.20 -2.21
CA LEU A 34 32.09 12.26 -3.20
C LEU A 34 33.49 12.18 -3.83
N HIS A 35 34.50 11.85 -3.04
CA HIS A 35 35.88 11.68 -3.50
C HIS A 35 36.16 10.28 -4.07
N GLY A 36 35.13 9.46 -4.31
CA GLY A 36 35.27 8.12 -4.88
C GLY A 36 35.96 7.11 -3.96
N ARG A 37 36.10 7.42 -2.67
CA ARG A 37 36.73 6.56 -1.67
C ARG A 37 35.71 5.63 -1.02
N ASP A 38 36.23 4.55 -0.45
CA ASP A 38 35.40 3.53 0.19
C ASP A 38 35.11 3.88 1.66
N LEU A 39 33.89 3.60 2.08
CA LEU A 39 33.51 3.63 3.49
C LEU A 39 34.17 2.47 4.24
N GLN A 40 34.56 2.71 5.49
CA GLN A 40 35.18 1.70 6.33
C GLN A 40 34.21 0.56 6.71
N THR A 41 32.93 0.89 6.86
CA THR A 41 31.89 -0.08 7.21
C THR A 41 30.65 0.14 6.36
N LEU A 42 29.84 -0.91 6.22
CA LEU A 42 28.53 -0.81 5.56
C LEU A 42 27.62 0.10 6.40
N PRO A 43 27.12 1.22 5.88
CA PRO A 43 26.28 2.12 6.65
C PRO A 43 24.96 1.42 7.02
N PRO A 44 24.47 1.58 8.26
CA PRO A 44 23.11 1.19 8.62
C PRO A 44 22.09 1.89 7.70
N VAL A 45 20.92 1.26 7.49
CA VAL A 45 19.85 1.80 6.63
C VAL A 45 19.47 3.25 6.99
N THR A 46 19.43 3.60 8.27
CA THR A 46 19.16 4.98 8.72
C THR A 46 20.24 5.96 8.23
N ASN A 47 21.51 5.60 8.37
CA ASN A 47 22.61 6.45 7.89
C ASN A 47 22.59 6.53 6.37
N LEU A 48 22.25 5.44 5.67
CA LEU A 48 22.09 5.46 4.22
C LEU A 48 20.95 6.39 3.79
N ALA A 49 19.81 6.37 4.47
CA ALA A 49 18.70 7.32 4.23
C ALA A 49 19.13 8.77 4.51
N ASN A 50 19.79 9.04 5.63
CA ASN A 50 20.33 10.37 5.94
C ASN A 50 21.36 10.84 4.90
N LEU A 51 22.28 9.97 4.47
CA LEU A 51 23.25 10.27 3.41
C LEU A 51 22.56 10.61 2.09
N THR A 52 21.44 9.94 1.79
CA THR A 52 20.66 10.18 0.58
C THR A 52 20.01 11.57 0.62
N ILE A 53 19.47 11.97 1.77
CA ILE A 53 18.91 13.33 1.99
C ILE A 53 19.99 14.40 1.89
N VAL A 54 21.16 14.16 2.51
CA VAL A 54 22.30 15.07 2.41
C VAL A 54 22.75 15.17 0.95
N ALA A 55 22.88 14.05 0.24
CA ALA A 55 23.31 14.04 -1.15
C ALA A 55 22.37 14.82 -2.06
N ASP A 56 21.06 14.68 -1.88
CA ASP A 56 20.07 15.47 -2.60
C ASP A 56 20.20 16.96 -2.31
N ARG A 57 20.39 17.34 -1.02
CA ARG A 57 20.58 18.73 -0.62
C ARG A 57 21.81 19.39 -1.23
N PHE A 58 22.85 18.61 -1.53
CA PHE A 58 24.10 19.06 -2.15
C PHE A 58 24.23 18.72 -3.64
N ASP A 59 23.13 18.33 -4.31
CA ASP A 59 23.11 17.95 -5.73
C ASP A 59 24.16 16.88 -6.10
N ALA A 60 24.32 15.91 -5.21
CA ALA A 60 25.31 14.84 -5.27
C ALA A 60 24.67 13.44 -5.32
N LEU A 61 23.37 13.36 -5.61
CA LEU A 61 22.61 12.11 -5.54
C LEU A 61 23.12 11.05 -6.52
N GLU A 62 23.50 11.44 -7.75
CA GLU A 62 24.06 10.54 -8.76
C GLU A 62 25.39 9.89 -8.32
N VAL A 63 26.22 10.63 -7.57
CA VAL A 63 27.49 10.12 -7.05
C VAL A 63 27.23 9.05 -5.99
N VAL A 64 26.29 9.30 -5.08
CA VAL A 64 25.88 8.33 -4.06
C VAL A 64 25.20 7.12 -4.69
N ARG A 65 24.31 7.32 -5.67
CA ARG A 65 23.66 6.24 -6.42
C ARG A 65 24.71 5.33 -7.09
N SER A 66 25.65 5.93 -7.82
CA SER A 66 26.73 5.21 -8.50
C SER A 66 27.60 4.42 -7.52
N TYR A 67 27.93 5.00 -6.35
CA TYR A 67 28.68 4.31 -5.30
C TYR A 67 27.90 3.12 -4.72
N VAL A 68 26.65 3.33 -4.32
CA VAL A 68 25.75 2.32 -3.75
C VAL A 68 25.54 1.14 -4.72
N GLY A 69 25.36 1.44 -6.01
CA GLY A 69 25.24 0.45 -7.08
C GLY A 69 26.52 -0.37 -7.26
N ARG A 70 27.67 0.32 -7.45
CA ARG A 70 28.99 -0.33 -7.60
C ARG A 70 29.35 -1.22 -6.43
N LYS A 71 29.05 -0.78 -5.20
CA LYS A 71 29.31 -1.55 -3.97
C LYS A 71 28.22 -2.56 -3.64
N LYS A 72 27.13 -2.61 -4.42
CA LYS A 72 25.99 -3.51 -4.20
C LYS A 72 25.46 -3.44 -2.76
N ILE A 73 25.43 -2.24 -2.18
CA ILE A 73 25.09 -2.02 -0.77
C ILE A 73 23.68 -2.54 -0.47
N LEU A 74 22.69 -2.18 -1.29
CA LEU A 74 21.29 -2.59 -1.09
C LEU A 74 21.13 -4.11 -1.17
N ARG A 75 21.77 -4.75 -2.17
CA ARG A 75 21.80 -6.23 -2.29
C ARG A 75 22.44 -6.90 -1.07
N THR A 76 23.48 -6.28 -0.50
CA THR A 76 24.13 -6.79 0.71
C THR A 76 23.22 -6.67 1.93
N ILE A 77 22.44 -5.59 2.03
CA ILE A 77 21.44 -5.41 3.09
C ILE A 77 20.33 -6.47 2.96
N ASP A 78 19.84 -6.72 1.75
CA ASP A 78 18.84 -7.76 1.50
C ASP A 78 19.38 -9.16 1.84
N GLY A 79 20.59 -9.48 1.40
CA GLY A 79 21.23 -10.78 1.70
C GLY A 79 21.43 -11.04 3.19
N LYS A 80 21.51 -10.00 4.02
CA LYS A 80 21.60 -10.10 5.48
C LYS A 80 20.22 -10.08 6.18
N THR A 81 19.17 -9.68 5.48
CA THR A 81 17.82 -9.54 6.06
C THR A 81 17.01 -10.81 5.80
N THR A 82 16.74 -11.61 6.84
CA THR A 82 15.87 -12.79 6.69
C THR A 82 14.42 -12.37 6.44
N ALA A 83 13.60 -13.25 5.85
CA ALA A 83 12.18 -12.98 5.62
C ALA A 83 11.43 -12.63 6.92
N LYS A 84 11.76 -13.31 8.03
CA LYS A 84 11.21 -13.01 9.36
C LYS A 84 11.61 -11.61 9.85
N ALA A 85 12.90 -11.27 9.71
CA ALA A 85 13.40 -9.94 10.10
C ALA A 85 12.77 -8.84 9.24
N ASP A 86 12.59 -9.09 7.95
CA ASP A 86 11.93 -8.15 7.05
C ASP A 86 10.47 -7.94 7.46
N GLY A 87 9.71 -9.02 7.69
CA GLY A 87 8.33 -8.94 8.15
C GLY A 87 8.15 -8.18 9.48
N ALA A 88 9.19 -8.14 10.32
CA ALA A 88 9.20 -7.45 11.61
C ALA A 88 9.65 -5.97 11.55
N LEU A 89 10.02 -5.43 10.39
CA LEU A 89 10.42 -4.03 10.27
C LEU A 89 9.31 -3.06 10.71
N SER A 90 9.70 -2.03 11.46
CA SER A 90 8.82 -0.92 11.83
C SER A 90 8.50 -0.04 10.62
N GLU A 91 7.45 0.77 10.75
CA GLU A 91 7.06 1.78 9.75
C GLU A 91 8.25 2.66 9.37
N GLU A 92 8.97 3.20 10.36
CA GLU A 92 10.13 4.07 10.13
C GLU A 92 11.20 3.37 9.27
N LYS A 93 11.47 2.08 9.51
CA LYS A 93 12.46 1.32 8.73
C LYS A 93 11.99 1.08 7.29
N VAL A 94 10.71 0.81 7.10
CA VAL A 94 10.10 0.64 5.78
C VAL A 94 10.16 1.97 5.01
N ARG A 95 9.80 3.09 5.66
CA ARG A 95 9.91 4.44 5.10
C ARG A 95 11.36 4.81 4.74
N GLN A 96 12.34 4.51 5.60
CA GLN A 96 13.77 4.71 5.29
C GLN A 96 14.21 3.92 4.06
N ARG A 97 13.83 2.63 3.94
CA ARG A 97 14.16 1.82 2.77
C ARG A 97 13.48 2.35 1.51
N LEU A 98 12.22 2.78 1.61
CA LEU A 98 11.48 3.34 0.48
C LEU A 98 12.08 4.67 0.00
N LEU A 99 12.44 5.58 0.91
CA LEU A 99 13.13 6.83 0.54
C LEU A 99 14.43 6.55 -0.22
N VAL A 100 15.26 5.64 0.31
CA VAL A 100 16.50 5.22 -0.36
C VAL A 100 16.20 4.65 -1.74
N ALA A 101 15.12 3.87 -1.89
CA ALA A 101 14.73 3.28 -3.16
C ALA A 101 14.29 4.32 -4.19
N ILE A 102 13.55 5.34 -3.76
CA ILE A 102 13.07 6.43 -4.62
C ILE A 102 14.26 7.24 -5.13
N MET A 103 15.13 7.67 -4.22
CA MET A 103 16.18 8.62 -4.54
C MET A 103 17.40 7.95 -5.22
N LEU A 104 17.70 6.69 -4.88
CA LEU A 104 18.80 5.93 -5.47
C LEU A 104 18.37 4.94 -6.55
N ASP A 105 17.12 5.03 -7.04
CA ASP A 105 16.59 4.20 -8.13
C ASP A 105 16.78 2.69 -7.89
N HIS A 106 16.15 2.18 -6.83
CA HIS A 106 16.18 0.76 -6.48
C HIS A 106 14.80 0.10 -6.57
N PRO A 107 14.41 -0.42 -7.75
CA PRO A 107 13.06 -0.92 -7.99
C PRO A 107 12.53 -1.99 -7.02
N PRO A 108 13.32 -3.00 -6.60
CA PRO A 108 12.83 -4.04 -5.70
C PRO A 108 12.34 -3.49 -4.35
N TRP A 109 12.99 -2.44 -3.83
CA TRP A 109 12.57 -1.79 -2.59
C TRP A 109 11.40 -0.83 -2.82
N MET A 110 11.37 -0.14 -3.97
CA MET A 110 10.28 0.77 -4.30
C MET A 110 8.96 0.02 -4.32
N GLU A 111 8.85 -1.07 -5.08
CA GLU A 111 7.62 -1.88 -5.19
C GLU A 111 7.23 -2.52 -3.87
N ARG A 112 8.19 -3.18 -3.20
CA ARG A 112 7.93 -3.93 -1.97
C ARG A 112 7.47 -3.06 -0.82
N TYR A 113 8.18 -1.96 -0.55
CA TYR A 113 7.92 -1.15 0.62
C TYR A 113 6.77 -0.17 0.42
N SER A 114 6.53 0.32 -0.80
CA SER A 114 5.30 1.05 -1.12
C SER A 114 4.06 0.17 -0.92
N ALA A 115 4.06 -1.06 -1.45
CA ALA A 115 2.96 -2.02 -1.26
C ALA A 115 2.71 -2.27 0.24
N ARG A 116 3.79 -2.42 1.02
CA ARG A 116 3.69 -2.63 2.46
C ARG A 116 3.10 -1.44 3.21
N LEU A 117 3.49 -0.21 2.88
CA LEU A 117 2.91 1.00 3.49
C LEU A 117 1.41 1.08 3.24
N ILE A 118 0.99 0.81 1.99
CA ILE A 118 -0.43 0.77 1.59
C ILE A 118 -1.17 -0.33 2.37
N VAL A 119 -0.66 -1.56 2.37
CA VAL A 119 -1.35 -2.69 3.01
C VAL A 119 -1.44 -2.51 4.53
N LYS A 120 -0.38 -2.03 5.18
CA LYS A 120 -0.34 -1.85 6.65
C LYS A 120 -1.14 -0.64 7.15
N GLY A 121 -1.59 0.25 6.26
CA GLY A 121 -2.29 1.47 6.67
C GLY A 121 -1.37 2.51 7.30
N TRP A 122 -0.09 2.54 6.88
CA TRP A 122 0.94 3.46 7.39
C TRP A 122 1.09 4.73 6.54
N VAL A 123 0.00 5.17 5.93
CA VAL A 123 -0.04 6.26 4.93
C VAL A 123 -1.20 7.22 5.25
N GLY A 124 -1.18 8.41 4.66
CA GLY A 124 -2.24 9.41 4.82
C GLY A 124 -2.21 10.15 6.17
N ARG A 125 -1.08 10.12 6.87
CA ARG A 125 -0.86 10.91 8.09
C ARG A 125 -0.06 12.16 7.74
N GLU A 126 -0.47 13.29 8.30
CA GLU A 126 0.35 14.51 8.20
C GLU A 126 1.66 14.32 8.96
N ALA A 127 2.76 14.60 8.27
CA ALA A 127 4.09 14.59 8.87
C ALA A 127 4.42 15.96 9.43
N ASP A 128 5.05 15.99 10.61
CA ASP A 128 5.66 17.22 11.12
C ASP A 128 6.81 17.66 10.20
N LEU A 129 6.89 18.95 9.88
CA LEU A 129 7.97 19.56 9.11
C LEU A 129 9.36 19.32 9.74
N SER A 130 9.41 19.11 11.06
CA SER A 130 10.65 18.76 11.78
C SER A 130 11.06 17.29 11.58
N SER A 131 10.15 16.43 11.12
CA SER A 131 10.40 15.01 10.94
C SER A 131 11.32 14.76 9.74
N PRO A 132 12.13 13.69 9.79
CA PRO A 132 12.95 13.31 8.65
C PRO A 132 12.17 13.14 7.34
N LEU A 133 12.81 13.35 6.19
CA LEU A 133 12.17 13.36 4.87
C LEU A 133 11.40 12.06 4.56
N TRP A 134 11.79 10.91 5.12
CA TRP A 134 11.06 9.65 4.86
C TRP A 134 9.65 9.59 5.46
N TRP A 135 9.28 10.55 6.32
CA TRP A 135 7.90 10.71 6.79
C TRP A 135 7.02 11.46 5.78
N ASP A 136 7.63 12.10 4.78
CA ASP A 136 6.98 12.91 3.75
C ASP A 136 7.69 12.64 2.41
N LEU A 137 7.35 11.51 1.80
CA LEU A 137 8.10 10.96 0.67
C LEU A 137 8.01 11.88 -0.56
N PRO A 138 9.13 12.15 -1.26
CA PRO A 138 9.16 13.13 -2.34
C PRO A 138 8.41 12.66 -3.60
N SER A 139 8.30 13.56 -4.59
CA SER A 139 7.73 13.29 -5.92
C SER A 139 6.24 12.94 -5.95
N ARG A 140 5.48 13.44 -4.96
CA ARG A 140 4.06 13.12 -4.71
C ARG A 140 3.79 11.64 -4.40
N ILE A 141 4.80 10.93 -3.92
CA ILE A 141 4.67 9.51 -3.62
C ILE A 141 3.82 9.32 -2.36
N GLU A 142 3.98 10.15 -1.33
CA GLU A 142 3.20 10.02 -0.09
C GLU A 142 1.69 10.09 -0.36
N GLU A 143 1.26 11.06 -1.17
CA GLU A 143 -0.14 11.27 -1.54
C GLU A 143 -0.66 10.11 -2.40
N GLU A 144 0.14 9.62 -3.35
CA GLU A 144 -0.22 8.46 -4.18
C GLU A 144 -0.43 7.20 -3.31
N LEU A 145 0.44 6.96 -2.32
CA LEU A 145 0.30 5.81 -1.42
C LEU A 145 -0.97 5.93 -0.55
N ALA A 146 -1.26 7.13 -0.04
CA ALA A 146 -2.48 7.40 0.71
C ALA A 146 -3.73 7.16 -0.14
N TYR A 147 -3.74 7.67 -1.37
CA TYR A 147 -4.86 7.49 -2.28
C TYR A 147 -5.07 6.02 -2.71
N ARG A 148 -3.98 5.28 -2.98
CA ARG A 148 -4.05 3.83 -3.24
C ARG A 148 -4.64 3.07 -2.05
N ARG A 149 -4.30 3.48 -0.82
CA ARG A 149 -4.86 2.90 0.41
C ARG A 149 -6.37 3.12 0.49
N GLU A 150 -6.84 4.34 0.23
CA GLU A 150 -8.27 4.64 0.22
C GLU A 150 -9.01 3.78 -0.79
N CYS A 151 -8.50 3.70 -2.02
CA CYS A 151 -9.06 2.87 -3.09
C CYS A 151 -9.13 1.37 -2.70
N VAL A 152 -8.12 0.85 -1.99
CA VAL A 152 -8.13 -0.52 -1.45
C VAL A 152 -9.27 -0.70 -0.43
N LEU A 153 -9.42 0.23 0.51
CA LEU A 153 -10.47 0.15 1.52
C LEU A 153 -11.87 0.28 0.91
N GLU A 154 -12.04 1.19 -0.03
CA GLU A 154 -13.27 1.38 -0.80
C GLU A 154 -13.63 0.11 -1.58
N THR A 155 -12.63 -0.55 -2.18
CA THR A 155 -12.83 -1.82 -2.90
C THR A 155 -13.33 -2.92 -1.95
N VAL A 156 -12.73 -3.05 -0.76
CA VAL A 156 -13.20 -4.02 0.26
C VAL A 156 -14.61 -3.67 0.74
N GLN A 157 -14.91 -2.39 0.95
CA GLN A 157 -16.25 -1.94 1.32
C GLN A 157 -17.28 -2.24 0.21
N SER A 158 -16.91 -2.05 -1.06
CA SER A 158 -17.78 -2.32 -2.20
C SER A 158 -18.21 -3.79 -2.29
N LEU A 159 -17.37 -4.74 -1.84
CA LEU A 159 -17.74 -6.16 -1.72
C LEU A 159 -18.87 -6.35 -0.71
N GLN A 160 -18.78 -5.69 0.44
CA GLN A 160 -19.84 -5.77 1.47
C GLN A 160 -21.14 -5.16 0.96
N SER A 161 -21.06 -3.98 0.33
CA SER A 161 -22.19 -3.31 -0.30
C SER A 161 -22.83 -4.16 -1.38
N TYR A 162 -22.03 -4.85 -2.20
CA TYR A 162 -22.53 -5.77 -3.21
C TYR A 162 -23.35 -6.91 -2.60
N PHE A 163 -22.83 -7.63 -1.61
CA PHE A 163 -23.60 -8.72 -0.99
C PHE A 163 -24.85 -8.22 -0.26
N LEU A 164 -24.74 -7.12 0.49
CA LEU A 164 -25.90 -6.49 1.14
C LEU A 164 -26.96 -6.09 0.11
N GLY A 165 -26.57 -5.45 -0.99
CA GLY A 165 -27.48 -5.03 -2.05
C GLY A 165 -28.17 -6.20 -2.73
N VAL A 166 -27.42 -7.27 -3.03
CA VAL A 166 -27.94 -8.47 -3.69
C VAL A 166 -28.96 -9.21 -2.82
N TYR A 167 -28.71 -9.38 -1.52
CA TYR A 167 -29.64 -10.06 -0.60
C TYR A 167 -30.78 -9.15 -0.08
N ALA A 168 -30.62 -7.83 -0.14
CA ALA A 168 -31.70 -6.87 0.11
C ALA A 168 -32.56 -6.59 -1.14
N SER A 169 -32.14 -7.07 -2.31
CA SER A 169 -32.89 -6.91 -3.55
C SER A 169 -34.17 -7.75 -3.57
N ARG A 170 -35.01 -7.51 -4.58
CA ARG A 170 -36.19 -8.35 -4.85
C ARG A 170 -35.84 -9.63 -5.61
N GLU A 171 -34.59 -9.77 -6.07
CA GLU A 171 -34.15 -10.93 -6.83
C GLU A 171 -33.74 -12.06 -5.89
N ARG A 172 -34.36 -13.23 -6.09
CA ARG A 172 -34.14 -14.39 -5.23
C ARG A 172 -32.73 -14.94 -5.40
N GLN A 173 -31.98 -15.00 -4.30
CA GLN A 173 -30.59 -15.48 -4.26
C GLN A 173 -30.52 -16.97 -3.95
N CYS A 174 -31.41 -17.46 -3.10
CA CYS A 174 -31.62 -18.87 -2.84
C CYS A 174 -32.10 -19.58 -4.11
N LYS A 175 -31.18 -20.29 -4.79
CA LYS A 175 -31.46 -21.08 -5.99
C LYS A 175 -31.13 -22.55 -5.71
N LEU A 176 -32.11 -23.29 -5.21
CA LEU A 176 -32.05 -24.76 -5.09
C LEU A 176 -33.00 -25.40 -6.11
N GLY A 177 -32.67 -26.61 -6.54
CA GLY A 177 -33.35 -27.31 -7.64
C GLY A 177 -34.80 -27.74 -7.38
N TYR A 178 -35.31 -27.64 -6.15
CA TYR A 178 -36.68 -28.07 -5.81
C TYR A 178 -37.54 -26.96 -5.19
N ASP A 179 -36.97 -26.01 -4.45
CA ASP A 179 -37.69 -24.85 -3.95
C ASP A 179 -36.75 -23.69 -3.66
N SER A 180 -37.23 -22.46 -3.88
CA SER A 180 -36.48 -21.24 -3.64
C SER A 180 -37.19 -20.44 -2.53
N SER A 181 -36.46 -20.05 -1.48
CA SER A 181 -37.07 -19.50 -0.26
C SER A 181 -36.69 -18.04 -0.03
N ALA A 182 -37.70 -17.17 0.05
CA ALA A 182 -37.51 -15.77 0.49
C ALA A 182 -37.13 -15.67 1.97
N GLN A 183 -37.55 -16.65 2.79
CA GLN A 183 -37.15 -16.76 4.19
C GLN A 183 -35.65 -17.04 4.32
N CYS A 184 -35.10 -17.88 3.43
CA CYS A 184 -33.66 -18.13 3.38
C CYS A 184 -32.89 -16.84 3.07
N ASP A 185 -33.28 -16.09 2.04
CA ASP A 185 -32.61 -14.82 1.69
C ASP A 185 -32.64 -13.81 2.85
N SER A 186 -33.79 -13.68 3.52
CA SER A 186 -33.95 -12.81 4.71
C SER A 186 -33.07 -13.25 5.89
N TYR A 187 -32.99 -14.56 6.12
CA TYR A 187 -32.11 -15.14 7.14
C TYR A 187 -30.63 -14.87 6.83
N GLN A 188 -30.21 -15.08 5.58
CA GLN A 188 -28.84 -14.82 5.14
C GLN A 188 -28.47 -13.34 5.25
N LEU A 189 -29.39 -12.43 4.90
CA LEU A 189 -29.20 -10.99 5.08
C LEU A 189 -28.99 -10.64 6.57
N GLY A 190 -29.81 -11.20 7.46
CA GLY A 190 -29.67 -11.00 8.91
C GLY A 190 -28.34 -11.50 9.45
N GLU A 191 -27.93 -12.71 9.09
CA GLU A 191 -26.65 -13.29 9.52
C GLU A 191 -25.45 -12.53 8.95
N MET A 192 -25.53 -12.05 7.70
CA MET A 192 -24.51 -11.21 7.09
C MET A 192 -24.34 -9.87 7.81
N VAL A 193 -25.44 -9.19 8.12
CA VAL A 193 -25.40 -7.95 8.91
C VAL A 193 -24.78 -8.20 10.28
N ARG A 194 -25.20 -9.26 10.98
CA ARG A 194 -24.61 -9.65 12.28
C ARG A 194 -23.11 -9.93 12.16
N PHE A 195 -22.68 -10.60 11.10
CA PHE A 195 -21.28 -10.89 10.83
C PHE A 195 -20.46 -9.61 10.63
N PHE A 196 -20.85 -8.74 9.69
CA PHE A 196 -20.07 -7.54 9.38
C PHE A 196 -20.03 -6.52 10.52
N VAL A 197 -21.11 -6.43 11.33
CA VAL A 197 -21.12 -5.63 12.57
C VAL A 197 -20.15 -6.22 13.60
N ARG A 198 -20.16 -7.55 13.80
CA ARG A 198 -19.22 -8.22 14.71
C ARG A 198 -17.76 -8.06 14.28
N CYS A 199 -17.50 -8.03 12.98
CA CYS A 199 -16.18 -7.75 12.42
C CYS A 199 -15.75 -6.27 12.54
N GLY A 200 -16.65 -5.37 12.94
CA GLY A 200 -16.38 -3.93 13.02
C GLY A 200 -16.33 -3.22 11.67
N THR A 201 -16.83 -3.86 10.61
CA THR A 201 -16.74 -3.39 9.22
C THR A 201 -18.03 -2.77 8.69
N LEU A 202 -19.15 -2.98 9.39
CA LEU A 202 -20.46 -2.40 9.05
C LEU A 202 -21.01 -1.63 10.25
N LYS A 203 -21.48 -0.41 9.99
CA LYS A 203 -22.31 0.38 10.90
C LYS A 203 -23.65 0.63 10.23
N LEU A 204 -24.75 0.34 10.93
CA LEU A 204 -26.10 0.65 10.45
C LEU A 204 -26.50 2.03 10.97
N GLN A 205 -26.83 2.93 10.05
CA GLN A 205 -27.25 4.29 10.37
C GLN A 205 -28.52 4.62 9.57
N GLY A 206 -29.44 5.36 10.19
CA GLY A 206 -30.67 5.79 9.54
C GLY A 206 -30.40 6.98 8.62
N GLY A 207 -30.96 6.96 7.41
CA GLY A 207 -30.79 8.05 6.42
C GLY A 207 -31.77 9.24 6.58
N VAL A 208 -32.46 9.35 7.72
CA VAL A 208 -33.52 10.38 7.92
C VAL A 208 -32.93 11.72 8.35
N ILE A 209 -31.85 11.70 9.13
CA ILE A 209 -31.10 12.90 9.55
C ILE A 209 -29.62 12.54 9.43
N ASP A 210 -28.87 13.34 8.70
CA ASP A 210 -27.42 13.20 8.62
C ASP A 210 -26.80 13.80 9.89
N ILE A 211 -26.49 12.92 10.84
CA ILE A 211 -25.88 13.27 12.13
C ILE A 211 -24.38 12.93 12.17
N ASN A 212 -23.77 12.59 11.03
CA ASN A 212 -22.48 11.93 11.01
C ASN A 212 -21.30 12.88 10.86
N GLU A 213 -20.32 12.73 11.75
CA GLU A 213 -18.92 13.07 11.46
C GLU A 213 -18.36 12.13 10.39
N PRO A 214 -17.43 12.59 9.53
CA PRO A 214 -16.79 11.74 8.54
C PRO A 214 -16.16 10.53 9.23
N THR A 215 -16.50 9.32 8.77
CA THR A 215 -15.96 8.10 9.37
C THR A 215 -14.47 8.00 9.06
N GLU A 216 -13.64 7.91 10.11
CA GLU A 216 -12.21 7.68 9.94
C GLU A 216 -11.96 6.37 9.16
N PRO A 217 -11.09 6.39 8.14
CA PRO A 217 -10.72 5.19 7.41
C PRO A 217 -10.12 4.11 8.31
N PHE A 218 -10.28 2.84 7.94
CA PHE A 218 -9.69 1.72 8.66
C PHE A 218 -8.16 1.84 8.74
N ALA A 219 -7.64 2.05 9.95
CA ALA A 219 -6.21 2.27 10.20
C ALA A 219 -5.37 0.96 10.26
N GLY A 220 -6.01 -0.21 10.21
CA GLY A 220 -5.34 -1.50 10.38
C GLY A 220 -4.79 -2.11 9.09
N ASP A 221 -4.26 -3.33 9.19
CA ASP A 221 -3.71 -4.08 8.05
C ASP A 221 -4.82 -4.60 7.12
N ALA A 222 -4.74 -4.30 5.82
CA ALA A 222 -5.68 -4.78 4.81
C ALA A 222 -5.75 -6.31 4.74
N THR A 223 -4.62 -7.02 4.89
CA THR A 223 -4.64 -8.49 4.84
C THR A 223 -5.37 -9.06 6.05
N PHE A 224 -5.18 -8.46 7.23
CA PHE A 224 -5.91 -8.84 8.43
C PHE A 224 -7.42 -8.59 8.29
N LEU A 225 -7.80 -7.49 7.63
CA LEU A 225 -9.19 -7.20 7.30
C LEU A 225 -9.77 -8.29 6.38
N LEU A 226 -9.08 -8.67 5.31
CA LEU A 226 -9.50 -9.77 4.43
C LEU A 226 -9.60 -11.10 5.19
N ASP A 227 -8.62 -11.42 6.04
CA ASP A 227 -8.62 -12.65 6.85
C ASP A 227 -9.78 -12.69 7.85
N THR A 228 -10.16 -11.54 8.41
CA THR A 228 -11.34 -11.40 9.26
C THR A 228 -12.62 -11.70 8.48
N LEU A 229 -12.75 -11.17 7.26
CA LEU A 229 -13.90 -11.43 6.38
C LEU A 229 -13.97 -12.89 5.93
N ARG A 230 -12.82 -13.57 5.76
CA ARG A 230 -12.75 -15.01 5.44
C ARG A 230 -13.32 -15.92 6.54
N GLN A 231 -13.43 -15.43 7.78
CA GLN A 231 -14.04 -16.18 8.90
C GLN A 231 -15.57 -16.23 8.84
N VAL A 232 -16.20 -15.76 7.76
CA VAL A 232 -17.66 -15.83 7.60
C VAL A 232 -18.16 -17.28 7.73
N PRO A 233 -19.07 -17.58 8.67
CA PRO A 233 -19.62 -18.94 8.82
C PRO A 233 -20.42 -19.40 7.59
N GLU A 234 -20.60 -20.71 7.48
CA GLU A 234 -21.58 -21.28 6.55
C GLU A 234 -22.96 -21.29 7.21
N TYR A 235 -23.68 -20.18 7.08
CA TYR A 235 -25.02 -20.01 7.64
C TYR A 235 -26.04 -20.88 6.89
N GLN A 236 -26.83 -21.64 7.63
CA GLN A 236 -27.88 -22.51 7.10
C GLN A 236 -29.15 -22.34 7.95
N ILE A 237 -30.28 -22.02 7.30
CA ILE A 237 -31.57 -21.94 7.98
C ILE A 237 -32.10 -23.33 8.35
N ASP A 238 -31.87 -24.31 7.49
CA ASP A 238 -32.19 -25.73 7.69
C ASP A 238 -31.31 -26.62 6.78
N ARG A 239 -31.53 -27.94 6.86
CA ARG A 239 -30.81 -28.96 6.08
C ARG A 239 -31.02 -28.89 4.56
N HIS A 240 -32.04 -28.20 4.08
CA HIS A 240 -32.35 -28.08 2.65
C HIS A 240 -31.64 -26.86 2.04
N HIS A 241 -31.15 -25.92 2.85
CA HIS A 241 -30.54 -24.67 2.42
C HIS A 241 -29.01 -24.65 2.58
N SER A 242 -28.36 -25.75 2.18
CA SER A 242 -26.90 -25.81 2.11
C SER A 242 -26.39 -24.90 0.98
N HIS A 243 -25.33 -24.12 1.25
CA HIS A 243 -24.67 -23.22 0.29
C HIS A 243 -25.47 -21.98 -0.17
N CYS A 244 -26.61 -21.65 0.45
CA CYS A 244 -27.33 -20.40 0.18
C CYS A 244 -26.65 -19.15 0.78
N GLY A 245 -25.69 -19.34 1.68
CA GLY A 245 -24.99 -18.25 2.37
C GLY A 245 -23.85 -17.63 1.57
N ILE A 246 -23.42 -16.45 2.02
CA ILE A 246 -22.46 -15.63 1.27
C ILE A 246 -21.05 -16.24 1.21
N ARG A 247 -20.70 -17.18 2.11
CA ARG A 247 -19.34 -17.72 2.24
C ARG A 247 -18.77 -18.22 0.91
N THR A 248 -19.51 -19.08 0.21
CA THR A 248 -19.06 -19.70 -1.05
C THR A 248 -18.82 -18.68 -2.16
N ARG A 249 -19.59 -17.58 -2.17
CA ARG A 249 -19.46 -16.48 -3.13
C ARG A 249 -18.41 -15.44 -2.72
N LEU A 250 -18.23 -15.20 -1.42
CA LEU A 250 -17.34 -14.19 -0.89
C LEU A 250 -15.86 -14.62 -0.97
N LEU A 251 -15.55 -15.88 -0.63
CA LEU A 251 -14.16 -16.34 -0.58
C LEU A 251 -13.38 -16.15 -1.89
N PRO A 252 -13.91 -16.53 -3.08
CA PRO A 252 -13.20 -16.30 -4.34
C PRO A 252 -12.92 -14.82 -4.62
N LEU A 253 -13.82 -13.92 -4.20
CA LEU A 253 -13.64 -12.49 -4.38
C LEU A 253 -12.61 -11.91 -3.41
N LEU A 254 -12.55 -12.42 -2.18
CA LEU A 254 -11.48 -12.05 -1.22
C LEU A 254 -10.12 -12.54 -1.70
N ASP A 255 -10.05 -13.73 -2.32
CA ASP A 255 -8.81 -14.27 -2.89
C ASP A 255 -8.34 -13.44 -4.09
N LEU A 256 -9.27 -12.99 -4.94
CA LEU A 256 -8.98 -12.05 -6.02
C LEU A 256 -8.37 -10.75 -5.48
N VAL A 257 -9.01 -10.12 -4.49
CA VAL A 257 -8.49 -8.87 -3.89
C VAL A 257 -7.13 -9.11 -3.24
N ALA A 258 -6.95 -10.23 -2.53
CA ALA A 258 -5.67 -10.58 -1.91
C ALA A 258 -4.54 -10.75 -2.95
N GLU A 259 -4.83 -11.35 -4.11
CA GLU A 259 -3.87 -11.46 -5.21
C GLU A 259 -3.51 -10.07 -5.78
N CYS A 260 -4.50 -9.20 -5.94
CA CYS A 260 -4.30 -7.82 -6.40
C CYS A 260 -3.41 -7.00 -5.44
N LEU A 261 -3.54 -7.19 -4.12
CA LEU A 261 -2.71 -6.49 -3.13
C LEU A 261 -1.21 -6.77 -3.26
N LEU A 262 -0.82 -7.89 -3.86
CA LEU A 262 0.59 -8.22 -4.13
C LEU A 262 1.24 -7.28 -5.16
N HIS A 263 0.43 -6.51 -5.90
CA HIS A 263 0.87 -5.67 -7.02
C HIS A 263 0.50 -4.20 -6.85
N ILE A 264 0.05 -3.81 -5.65
CA ILE A 264 -0.43 -2.45 -5.36
C ILE A 264 0.69 -1.41 -5.22
N GLY A 265 1.93 -1.88 -5.02
CA GLY A 265 3.11 -1.03 -4.87
C GLY A 265 3.42 -0.22 -6.13
N ILE A 266 4.26 0.80 -5.95
CA ILE A 266 4.76 1.67 -7.01
C ILE A 266 5.86 0.94 -7.77
N CYS A 267 5.60 0.64 -9.04
CA CYS A 267 6.59 0.12 -9.97
C CYS A 267 7.45 1.27 -10.50
N THR A 268 8.77 1.16 -10.36
CA THR A 268 9.71 2.21 -10.80
C THR A 268 9.66 2.45 -12.30
N ALA A 269 9.59 1.39 -13.12
CA ALA A 269 9.55 1.54 -14.57
C ALA A 269 8.29 2.31 -15.01
N CYS A 270 7.10 1.88 -14.57
CA CYS A 270 5.86 2.58 -14.92
C CYS A 270 5.77 3.99 -14.32
N TRP A 271 6.31 4.20 -13.11
CA TRP A 271 6.32 5.52 -12.47
C TRP A 271 7.20 6.52 -13.20
N THR A 272 8.33 6.08 -13.75
CA THR A 272 9.27 6.94 -14.48
C THR A 272 8.84 7.13 -15.94
N ASP A 273 8.49 6.04 -16.63
CA ASP A 273 8.32 6.05 -18.09
C ASP A 273 6.89 6.40 -18.53
N ALA A 274 5.89 6.15 -17.68
CA ALA A 274 4.48 6.23 -18.04
C ALA A 274 3.59 6.75 -16.90
N ARG A 275 4.09 7.74 -16.14
CA ARG A 275 3.46 8.24 -14.90
C ARG A 275 1.97 8.55 -15.06
N GLU A 276 1.59 9.36 -16.05
CA GLU A 276 0.18 9.77 -16.27
C GLU A 276 -0.76 8.57 -16.49
N GLN A 277 -0.26 7.50 -17.10
CA GLN A 277 -1.02 6.28 -17.36
C GLN A 277 -0.99 5.30 -16.18
N TYR A 278 -0.07 5.48 -15.24
CA TYR A 278 0.18 4.57 -14.13
C TYR A 278 -0.31 5.09 -12.78
N GLU A 279 -0.22 6.39 -12.52
CA GLU A 279 -0.65 7.01 -11.27
C GLU A 279 -2.17 6.93 -11.10
N TRP A 280 -2.61 6.95 -9.84
CA TRP A 280 -4.01 6.71 -9.49
C TRP A 280 -4.73 8.00 -9.15
N MET A 281 -4.07 8.93 -8.46
CA MET A 281 -4.69 10.17 -7.99
C MET A 281 -5.31 11.01 -9.10
N ASP A 282 -4.57 11.23 -10.18
CA ASP A 282 -4.96 12.15 -11.25
C ASP A 282 -5.58 11.42 -12.46
N ALA A 283 -5.72 10.09 -12.36
CA ALA A 283 -6.29 9.28 -13.40
C ALA A 283 -7.82 9.44 -13.48
N ARG A 284 -8.36 9.39 -14.70
CA ARG A 284 -9.81 9.29 -14.90
C ARG A 284 -10.32 7.98 -14.32
N LYS A 285 -11.22 8.08 -13.33
CA LYS A 285 -11.87 6.94 -12.70
C LYS A 285 -12.79 6.24 -13.72
N PRO A 286 -12.65 4.92 -13.92
CA PRO A 286 -13.66 4.17 -14.64
C PRO A 286 -15.00 4.27 -13.92
N LEU A 287 -16.09 4.44 -14.67
CA LEU A 287 -17.42 4.45 -14.06
C LEU A 287 -17.79 3.06 -13.53
N LEU A 288 -17.50 2.03 -14.32
CA LEU A 288 -17.84 0.66 -14.01
C LEU A 288 -16.64 -0.25 -14.30
N TRP A 289 -16.28 -1.09 -13.34
CA TRP A 289 -15.40 -2.23 -13.52
C TRP A 289 -16.21 -3.54 -13.48
N LYS A 290 -15.90 -4.48 -14.38
CA LYS A 290 -16.53 -5.79 -14.44
C LYS A 290 -15.51 -6.89 -14.21
N ARG A 291 -15.86 -7.85 -13.37
CA ARG A 291 -14.95 -8.94 -13.01
C ARG A 291 -14.59 -9.85 -14.19
N GLN A 292 -15.54 -10.12 -15.09
CA GLN A 292 -15.32 -10.92 -16.30
C GLN A 292 -14.19 -10.41 -17.21
N ASP A 293 -13.93 -9.10 -17.21
CA ASP A 293 -12.96 -8.47 -18.09
C ASP A 293 -11.56 -8.42 -17.43
N PHE A 294 -11.44 -8.82 -16.16
CA PHE A 294 -10.22 -8.69 -15.38
C PHE A 294 -9.30 -9.90 -15.53
N ALA A 295 -8.05 -9.65 -15.95
CA ALA A 295 -7.07 -10.72 -16.19
C ALA A 295 -5.66 -10.36 -15.70
N LEU A 296 -5.38 -10.64 -14.42
CA LEU A 296 -4.09 -10.26 -13.81
C LEU A 296 -2.89 -11.12 -14.26
N ARG A 297 -3.11 -12.39 -14.62
CA ARG A 297 -2.04 -13.39 -14.85
C ARG A 297 -1.57 -13.50 -16.30
N THR A 298 -2.36 -13.03 -17.26
CA THR A 298 -2.10 -13.23 -18.70
C THR A 298 -1.56 -11.99 -19.40
N GLN A 299 -1.35 -10.90 -18.66
CA GLN A 299 -1.07 -9.60 -19.24
C GLN A 299 0.40 -9.19 -19.18
N GLY A 300 0.80 -8.37 -20.16
CA GLY A 300 2.06 -7.64 -20.11
C GLY A 300 2.12 -6.67 -18.94
N HIS A 301 3.33 -6.27 -18.55
CA HIS A 301 3.60 -5.48 -17.35
C HIS A 301 2.75 -4.20 -17.21
N GLY A 302 2.66 -3.38 -18.26
CA GLY A 302 1.86 -2.15 -18.25
C GLY A 302 0.35 -2.41 -18.16
N ASN A 303 -0.16 -3.37 -18.94
CA ASN A 303 -1.58 -3.75 -18.93
C ASN A 303 -2.01 -4.23 -17.54
N LYS A 304 -1.17 -5.05 -16.89
CA LYS A 304 -1.42 -5.51 -15.52
C LYS A 304 -1.67 -4.36 -14.54
N HIS A 305 -0.86 -3.30 -14.64
CA HIS A 305 -1.01 -2.14 -13.78
C HIS A 305 -2.22 -1.28 -14.15
N ALA A 306 -2.55 -1.17 -15.44
CA ALA A 306 -3.75 -0.49 -15.91
C ALA A 306 -5.03 -1.19 -15.41
N ASP A 307 -5.08 -2.51 -15.50
CA ASP A 307 -6.19 -3.33 -15.00
C ASP A 307 -6.34 -3.24 -13.49
N LEU A 308 -5.22 -3.32 -12.75
CA LEU A 308 -5.21 -3.17 -11.31
C LEU A 308 -5.75 -1.79 -10.91
N ARG A 309 -5.28 -0.73 -11.56
CA ARG A 309 -5.78 0.62 -11.35
C ARG A 309 -7.27 0.68 -11.65
N ALA A 310 -7.71 0.16 -12.79
CA ALA A 310 -9.11 0.21 -13.19
C ALA A 310 -10.03 -0.49 -12.17
N MET A 311 -9.61 -1.63 -11.62
CA MET A 311 -10.35 -2.32 -10.56
C MET A 311 -10.46 -1.49 -9.28
N PHE A 312 -9.35 -0.94 -8.81
CA PHE A 312 -9.32 -0.26 -7.52
C PHE A 312 -9.84 1.17 -7.57
N THR A 313 -9.80 1.87 -8.71
CA THR A 313 -10.26 3.27 -8.82
C THR A 313 -11.66 3.42 -9.41
N ALA A 314 -12.30 2.32 -9.83
CA ALA A 314 -13.64 2.37 -10.40
C ALA A 314 -14.69 2.86 -9.39
N THR A 315 -15.61 3.70 -9.85
CA THR A 315 -16.73 4.20 -9.05
C THR A 315 -17.68 3.07 -8.64
N GLU A 316 -17.99 2.17 -9.58
CA GLU A 316 -18.79 0.98 -9.34
C GLU A 316 -18.01 -0.28 -9.74
N ARG A 317 -18.17 -1.34 -8.96
CA ARG A 317 -17.54 -2.65 -9.20
C ARG A 317 -18.65 -3.70 -9.29
N ASP A 318 -18.83 -4.24 -10.48
CA ASP A 318 -19.72 -5.37 -10.71
C ASP A 318 -19.00 -6.67 -10.37
N TRP A 319 -19.26 -7.15 -9.15
CA TRP A 319 -18.74 -8.41 -8.62
C TRP A 319 -19.53 -9.64 -9.09
N GLY A 320 -20.69 -9.43 -9.72
CA GLY A 320 -21.61 -10.50 -10.14
C GLY A 320 -21.34 -11.06 -11.52
N SER A 321 -20.72 -10.28 -12.41
CA SER A 321 -20.30 -10.72 -13.76
C SER A 321 -19.10 -11.66 -13.75
#